data_AF-A0A8I1TWE0-F1
#
_entry.id   AF-A0A8I1TWE0-F1
#
_cell.length_a   1.000
_cell.length_b   1.000
_cell.length_c   1.000
_cell.angle_alpha   90.00
_cell.angle_beta   90.00
_cell.angle_gamma   90.00
#
_symmetry.space_group_name_H-M   'P 1'
#
loop_
_entity.id
_entity.type
_entity.pdbx_description
1 polymer ?
#
loop_
_entity_poly.entity_id
_entity_poly.type
_entity_poly.pdbx_seq_one_letter_code
_entity_poly.pdbx_strand_id
1 'polypeptide(L)'
;MSDDTAYPAGWYPDVNVPGTDRYYDGSAWTARTRPTLPAAPLPAATSQTFAARTTATKRRWYVRKAIVIPVAVVVGIFAISGIAAAINGPGSGSAPNSDEPAAAAQSDEPTRTPVMATVPNVVGKSGADAIAALELAHLKADTGSGDLTMPVTAQDVAAASQVEEGSVVRLTLQAKPVYTVAQESAIRSATSYLSLKGFSRAGLLEQLTSAYGEGFAPADAEFAVAEIEKAHQVDWNEEAVESAKSYLELKGFSRQGLFEQLTSAYGEQFTAAQANYALDKVGLR
;
A
#
# COMPACT_ATOMS: atom_id res chain seq x y z
N MET A 1 13.38 16.77 -32.97
CA MET A 1 13.25 15.37 -32.54
C MET A 1 14.64 14.90 -32.15
N SER A 2 14.94 14.95 -30.87
CA SER A 2 16.19 14.44 -30.29
C SER A 2 15.78 13.69 -29.04
N ASP A 3 15.63 12.37 -29.16
CA ASP A 3 15.55 11.46 -28.02
C ASP A 3 16.95 11.42 -27.40
N ASP A 4 17.15 12.22 -26.36
CA ASP A 4 18.39 12.21 -25.57
C ASP A 4 18.21 11.24 -24.40
N THR A 5 18.18 9.94 -24.71
CA THR A 5 18.40 8.88 -23.71
C THR A 5 19.85 8.94 -23.25
N ALA A 6 20.14 9.86 -22.33
CA ALA A 6 21.44 9.97 -21.70
C ALA A 6 21.65 8.79 -20.75
N TYR A 7 22.26 7.72 -21.26
CA TYR A 7 22.79 6.66 -20.41
C TYR A 7 23.78 7.27 -19.40
N PRO A 8 23.67 6.98 -18.09
CA PRO A 8 24.70 7.42 -17.16
C PRO A 8 26.06 6.82 -17.53
N ALA A 9 27.15 7.51 -17.20
CA ALA A 9 28.48 6.97 -17.45
C ALA A 9 28.66 5.64 -16.68
N GLY A 10 29.04 4.58 -17.39
CA GLY A 10 28.99 3.22 -16.83
C GLY A 10 29.44 2.14 -17.79
N TRP A 11 29.56 0.92 -17.25
CA TRP A 11 29.85 -0.27 -18.04
C TRP A 11 28.55 -0.92 -18.50
N TYR A 12 28.46 -1.21 -19.80
CA TYR A 12 27.28 -1.80 -20.43
C TYR A 12 27.69 -2.98 -21.32
N PRO A 13 26.82 -3.98 -21.51
CA PRO A 13 27.11 -5.10 -22.41
C PRO A 13 27.45 -4.63 -23.83
N ASP A 14 28.58 -5.07 -24.38
CA ASP A 14 28.96 -4.79 -25.77
C ASP A 14 28.17 -5.69 -26.71
N VAL A 15 27.27 -5.09 -27.48
CA VAL A 15 26.44 -5.79 -28.47
C VAL A 15 27.25 -6.41 -29.61
N ASN A 16 28.49 -5.95 -29.83
CA ASN A 16 29.35 -6.45 -30.91
C ASN A 16 30.24 -7.61 -30.48
N VAL A 17 30.47 -7.77 -29.17
CA VAL A 17 31.36 -8.80 -28.61
C VAL A 17 30.68 -9.46 -27.41
N PRO A 18 29.97 -10.59 -27.62
CA PRO A 18 29.33 -11.33 -26.54
C PRO A 18 30.33 -11.68 -25.43
N GLY A 19 29.94 -11.45 -24.17
CA GLY A 19 30.80 -11.71 -23.01
C GLY A 19 31.76 -10.57 -22.63
N THR A 20 31.55 -9.37 -23.18
CA THR A 20 32.37 -8.18 -22.88
C THR A 20 31.46 -7.00 -22.54
N ASP A 21 31.82 -6.21 -21.53
CA ASP A 21 31.24 -4.88 -21.27
C ASP A 21 32.10 -3.79 -21.91
N ARG A 22 31.47 -2.73 -22.41
CA ARG A 22 32.09 -1.51 -22.91
C ARG A 22 31.70 -0.30 -22.05
N TYR A 23 32.64 0.62 -21.85
CA TYR A 23 32.39 1.80 -21.02
C TYR A 23 31.83 2.97 -21.82
N TYR A 24 30.69 3.50 -21.38
CA TYR A 24 30.07 4.74 -21.86
C TYR A 24 30.44 5.89 -20.91
N ASP A 25 30.91 7.02 -21.45
CA ASP A 25 31.40 8.16 -20.62
C ASP A 25 30.33 9.23 -20.33
N GLY A 26 29.08 9.01 -20.76
CA GLY A 26 28.00 9.99 -20.68
C GLY A 26 27.78 10.77 -21.98
N SER A 27 28.73 10.72 -22.92
CA SER A 27 28.65 11.41 -24.21
C SER A 27 28.97 10.51 -25.41
N ALA A 28 29.84 9.51 -25.23
CA ALA A 28 30.24 8.57 -26.25
C ALA A 28 30.70 7.22 -25.66
N TRP A 29 30.69 6.19 -26.51
CA TRP A 29 31.30 4.90 -26.19
C TRP A 29 32.82 4.98 -26.28
N THR A 30 33.51 4.66 -25.20
CA THR A 30 34.98 4.64 -25.17
C THR A 30 35.54 3.34 -25.75
N ALA A 31 36.85 3.28 -25.99
CA ALA A 31 37.55 2.04 -26.39
C ALA A 31 37.81 1.09 -25.21
N ARG A 32 37.40 1.43 -23.98
CA ARG A 32 37.62 0.59 -22.79
C ARG A 32 36.61 -0.56 -22.78
N THR A 33 37.14 -1.78 -22.79
CA THR A 33 36.37 -3.02 -22.66
C THR A 33 36.84 -3.81 -21.44
N ARG A 34 35.94 -4.60 -20.83
CA ARG A 34 36.26 -5.57 -19.77
C ARG A 34 35.45 -6.85 -19.98
N PRO A 35 35.94 -8.02 -19.57
CA PRO A 35 35.11 -9.23 -19.54
C PRO A 35 33.87 -9.00 -18.66
N THR A 36 32.70 -9.47 -19.09
CA THR A 36 31.52 -9.46 -18.21
C THR A 36 31.81 -10.37 -17.02
N LEU A 37 31.90 -9.78 -15.83
CA LEU A 37 32.07 -10.55 -14.60
C LEU A 37 30.81 -11.39 -14.38
N PRO A 38 30.91 -12.72 -14.15
CA PRO A 38 29.76 -13.47 -13.66
C PRO A 38 29.31 -12.85 -12.34
N ALA A 39 28.00 -12.65 -12.18
CA ALA A 39 27.43 -12.18 -10.92
C ALA A 39 27.99 -13.06 -9.79
N ALA A 40 28.64 -12.43 -8.81
CA ALA A 40 29.21 -13.14 -7.68
C ALA A 40 28.10 -14.00 -7.02
N PRO A 41 28.35 -15.29 -6.75
CA PRO A 41 27.36 -16.11 -6.06
C PRO A 41 27.10 -15.49 -4.69
N LEU A 42 25.83 -15.17 -4.40
CA LEU A 42 25.40 -14.79 -3.06
C LEU A 42 25.81 -15.90 -2.08
N PRO A 43 26.30 -15.57 -0.86
CA PRO A 43 26.67 -16.59 0.11
C PRO A 43 25.44 -17.45 0.45
N ALA A 44 25.62 -18.77 0.41
CA ALA A 44 24.58 -19.75 0.72
C ALA A 44 23.94 -19.44 2.08
N ALA A 45 22.65 -19.10 2.07
CA ALA A 45 21.86 -18.96 3.28
C ALA A 45 21.81 -20.32 3.98
N THR A 46 22.34 -20.37 5.19
CA THR A 46 22.28 -21.55 6.06
C THR A 46 20.81 -21.86 6.35
N SER A 47 20.36 -23.06 6.00
CA SER A 47 19.01 -23.55 6.29
C SER A 47 18.75 -23.58 7.80
N GLN A 48 18.11 -22.55 8.34
CA GLN A 48 17.48 -22.63 9.66
C GLN A 48 16.11 -23.29 9.49
N THR A 49 15.98 -24.52 9.96
CA THR A 49 14.70 -25.20 10.16
C THR A 49 13.88 -24.43 11.20
N PHE A 50 12.97 -23.57 10.75
CA PHE A 50 11.88 -23.08 11.59
C PHE A 50 10.78 -24.14 11.64
N ALA A 51 10.60 -24.72 12.83
CA ALA A 51 9.44 -25.55 13.15
C ALA A 51 8.16 -24.71 13.00
N ALA A 52 7.32 -25.10 12.05
CA ALA A 52 6.04 -24.46 11.79
C ALA A 52 5.12 -24.58 13.01
N ARG A 53 4.84 -23.45 13.67
CA ARG A 53 3.67 -23.32 14.53
C ARG A 53 2.54 -22.76 13.67
N THR A 54 1.71 -23.64 13.15
CA THR A 54 0.59 -23.30 12.28
C THR A 54 -0.54 -22.69 13.12
N THR A 55 -0.71 -21.37 13.06
CA THR A 55 -2.01 -20.73 13.23
C THR A 55 -2.32 -19.99 11.93
N ALA A 56 -2.85 -20.73 10.96
CA ALA A 56 -3.28 -20.21 9.68
C ALA A 56 -4.58 -19.41 9.87
N THR A 57 -4.45 -18.09 10.01
CA THR A 57 -5.59 -17.19 9.89
C THR A 57 -5.93 -17.04 8.41
N LYS A 58 -6.96 -17.75 7.96
CA LYS A 58 -7.50 -17.72 6.59
C LYS A 58 -7.95 -16.28 6.25
N ARG A 59 -7.18 -15.53 5.45
CA ARG A 59 -7.57 -14.19 4.98
C ARG A 59 -8.16 -14.22 3.57
N ARG A 60 -9.17 -13.37 3.38
CA ARG A 60 -10.28 -13.43 2.41
C ARG A 60 -9.93 -12.87 1.02
N TRP A 61 -9.03 -13.50 0.26
CA TRP A 61 -8.80 -13.06 -1.14
C TRP A 61 -9.78 -13.69 -2.14
N TYR A 62 -10.35 -14.86 -1.83
CA TYR A 62 -11.15 -15.66 -2.77
C TYR A 62 -12.65 -15.28 -2.89
N VAL A 63 -13.09 -14.06 -2.53
CA VAL A 63 -14.55 -13.73 -2.50
C VAL A 63 -14.96 -12.48 -3.29
N ARG A 64 -14.16 -11.97 -4.23
CA ARG A 64 -14.53 -10.78 -5.02
C ARG A 64 -14.78 -11.07 -6.52
N LYS A 65 -15.53 -12.12 -6.84
CA LYS A 65 -16.20 -12.25 -8.16
C LYS A 65 -17.73 -12.13 -8.08
N ALA A 66 -18.26 -11.42 -7.09
CA ALA A 66 -19.68 -11.07 -7.03
C ALA A 66 -19.87 -9.56 -6.73
N ILE A 67 -19.79 -8.72 -7.77
CA ILE A 67 -20.34 -7.36 -7.74
C ILE A 67 -21.61 -7.40 -8.58
N VAL A 68 -22.75 -7.50 -7.91
CA VAL A 68 -24.06 -7.17 -8.46
C VAL A 68 -24.18 -5.64 -8.37
N ILE A 69 -24.35 -4.97 -9.50
CA ILE A 69 -24.66 -3.54 -9.55
C ILE A 69 -26.19 -3.38 -9.51
N PRO A 70 -26.80 -2.80 -8.47
CA PRO A 70 -28.09 -2.16 -8.63
C PRO A 70 -27.89 -0.67 -8.90
N VAL A 71 -28.15 -0.27 -10.13
CA VAL A 71 -28.42 1.12 -10.49
C VAL A 71 -29.74 1.53 -9.83
N ALA A 72 -29.72 2.56 -8.98
CA ALA A 72 -30.92 3.24 -8.53
C ALA A 72 -30.74 4.76 -8.68
N VAL A 73 -31.24 5.25 -9.80
CA VAL A 73 -31.57 6.66 -10.06
C VAL A 73 -32.81 7.00 -9.22
N VAL A 74 -32.74 8.02 -8.36
CA VAL A 74 -33.91 8.88 -8.07
C VAL A 74 -33.46 10.33 -7.94
N VAL A 75 -33.92 11.09 -8.91
CA VAL A 75 -33.94 12.55 -8.99
C VAL A 75 -35.00 13.09 -8.02
N GLY A 76 -34.64 14.13 -7.25
CA GLY A 76 -35.45 15.35 -7.19
C GLY A 76 -36.43 15.58 -6.04
N ILE A 77 -36.13 16.68 -5.32
CA ILE A 77 -37.06 17.75 -4.85
C ILE A 77 -37.89 17.44 -3.59
N PHE A 78 -37.73 18.26 -2.55
CA PHE A 78 -38.77 19.20 -2.04
C PHE A 78 -38.23 20.06 -0.88
N ALA A 79 -38.35 21.38 -1.06
CA ALA A 79 -38.17 22.41 -0.06
C ALA A 79 -39.40 22.50 0.86
N ILE A 80 -39.22 22.72 2.17
CA ILE A 80 -40.23 23.30 3.05
C ILE A 80 -39.54 24.20 4.10
N SER A 81 -39.81 25.50 3.99
CA SER A 81 -40.06 26.54 5.02
C SER A 81 -40.07 26.08 6.49
N GLY A 82 -39.53 26.79 7.49
CA GLY A 82 -39.81 28.20 7.83
C GLY A 82 -40.81 28.29 9.00
N ILE A 83 -40.34 28.48 10.23
CA ILE A 83 -41.09 29.00 11.41
C ILE A 83 -40.05 29.81 12.21
N ALA A 84 -39.97 31.13 12.05
CA ALA A 84 -40.80 32.21 12.62
C ALA A 84 -40.37 32.62 14.05
N ALA A 85 -40.00 33.90 14.15
CA ALA A 85 -39.61 34.64 15.34
C ALA A 85 -40.82 35.36 15.97
N ALA A 86 -40.70 35.67 17.27
CA ALA A 86 -41.16 36.85 18.04
C ALA A 86 -41.22 36.42 19.53
N ILE A 87 -40.94 37.22 20.56
CA ILE A 87 -41.40 38.59 20.84
C ILE A 87 -40.38 39.30 21.78
N ASN A 88 -40.23 40.62 21.55
CA ASN A 88 -39.39 41.60 22.25
C ASN A 88 -39.87 42.00 23.67
N GLY A 89 -38.89 42.20 24.58
CA GLY A 89 -38.66 43.37 25.47
C GLY A 89 -39.69 43.77 26.55
N PRO A 90 -39.37 44.73 27.47
CA PRO A 90 -38.18 45.61 27.52
C PRO A 90 -37.53 45.73 28.92
N GLY A 91 -36.38 46.43 29.02
CA GLY A 91 -35.99 47.12 30.27
C GLY A 91 -34.49 47.15 30.60
N SER A 92 -33.71 47.92 29.87
CA SER A 92 -32.36 48.33 30.30
C SER A 92 -32.48 49.57 31.18
N GLY A 93 -31.98 49.49 32.42
CA GLY A 93 -31.83 50.61 33.35
C GLY A 93 -30.47 50.57 34.03
N SER A 94 -29.59 51.46 33.57
CA SER A 94 -28.56 52.22 34.31
C SER A 94 -27.62 51.50 35.28
N ALA A 95 -26.31 51.58 34.97
CA ALA A 95 -25.24 51.67 35.98
C ALA A 95 -25.33 53.02 36.73
N PRO A 96 -24.77 53.18 37.95
CA PRO A 96 -23.33 53.45 38.07
C PRO A 96 -22.62 52.85 39.31
N ASN A 97 -21.29 52.99 39.28
CA ASN A 97 -20.27 52.53 40.23
C ASN A 97 -20.49 52.95 41.70
N SER A 98 -19.94 52.17 42.63
CA SER A 98 -19.49 52.61 43.95
C SER A 98 -18.34 51.72 44.44
N ASP A 99 -17.36 52.39 45.06
CA ASP A 99 -16.03 51.94 45.43
C ASP A 99 -15.93 50.80 46.49
N GLU A 100 -14.76 50.15 46.47
CA GLU A 100 -14.04 49.23 47.40
C GLU A 100 -14.37 49.42 48.93
N PRO A 101 -14.20 48.43 49.86
CA PRO A 101 -13.08 47.47 49.86
C PRO A 101 -13.22 46.04 50.43
N ALA A 102 -12.25 45.22 49.98
CA ALA A 102 -11.61 44.08 50.64
C ALA A 102 -12.41 43.24 51.65
N ALA A 103 -12.79 42.04 51.20
CA ALA A 103 -12.83 40.86 52.06
C ALA A 103 -12.26 39.67 51.27
N ALA A 104 -11.15 39.13 51.75
CA ALA A 104 -10.53 37.93 51.24
C ALA A 104 -11.52 36.75 51.37
N ALA A 105 -12.12 36.34 50.25
CA ALA A 105 -12.74 35.03 50.14
C ALA A 105 -11.70 34.11 49.53
N GLN A 106 -11.06 33.31 50.40
CA GLN A 106 -10.39 32.09 50.00
C GLN A 106 -11.45 31.20 49.33
N SER A 107 -11.41 31.13 48.01
CA SER A 107 -12.10 30.08 47.27
C SER A 107 -11.38 28.77 47.59
N ASP A 108 -11.98 27.96 48.46
CA ASP A 108 -11.69 26.53 48.53
C ASP A 108 -11.97 25.94 47.14
N GLU A 109 -10.92 25.82 46.33
CA GLU A 109 -10.95 25.05 45.11
C GLU A 109 -11.06 23.57 45.54
N PRO A 110 -12.17 22.87 45.24
CA PRO A 110 -12.27 21.47 45.62
C PRO A 110 -11.16 20.72 44.89
N THR A 111 -10.32 20.03 45.67
CA THR A 111 -9.26 19.16 45.14
C THR A 111 -9.90 18.10 44.25
N ARG A 112 -9.99 18.37 42.95
CA ARG A 112 -10.50 17.44 41.95
C ARG A 112 -9.45 16.35 41.82
N THR A 113 -9.70 15.18 42.39
CA THR A 113 -8.87 14.00 42.12
C THR A 113 -8.90 13.76 40.60
N PRO A 114 -7.75 13.79 39.91
CA PRO A 114 -7.72 13.59 38.47
C PRO A 114 -8.19 12.17 38.15
N VAL A 115 -9.16 12.04 37.25
CA VAL A 115 -9.59 10.73 36.74
C VAL A 115 -8.54 10.28 35.74
N MET A 116 -7.95 9.11 35.98
CA MET A 116 -6.88 8.57 35.15
C MET A 116 -7.48 7.63 34.10
N ALA A 117 -7.11 7.85 32.84
CA ALA A 117 -7.41 7.01 31.69
C ALA A 117 -6.19 6.18 31.28
N THR A 118 -6.43 4.98 30.78
CA THR A 118 -5.38 4.09 30.25
C THR A 118 -5.22 4.31 28.76
N VAL A 119 -4.01 4.62 28.31
CA VAL A 119 -3.73 4.87 26.88
C VAL A 119 -3.79 3.56 26.09
N PRO A 120 -4.69 3.42 25.09
CA PRO A 120 -4.74 2.24 24.23
C PRO A 120 -3.54 2.17 23.28
N ASN A 121 -3.20 0.97 22.82
CA ASN A 121 -2.24 0.79 21.73
C ASN A 121 -2.94 1.06 20.39
N VAL A 122 -2.53 2.14 19.71
CA VAL A 122 -3.11 2.55 18.42
C VAL A 122 -2.13 2.41 17.25
N VAL A 123 -0.89 1.98 17.50
CA VAL A 123 0.10 1.75 16.44
C VAL A 123 -0.37 0.65 15.48
N GLY A 124 -0.31 0.93 14.18
CA GLY A 124 -0.75 0.04 13.10
C GLY A 124 -2.26 0.11 12.77
N LYS A 125 -3.06 0.85 13.55
CA LYS A 125 -4.44 1.20 13.16
C LYS A 125 -4.44 2.38 12.18
N SER A 126 -5.50 2.52 11.39
CA SER A 126 -5.72 3.75 10.61
C SER A 126 -5.84 4.95 11.56
N GLY A 127 -5.47 6.15 11.10
CA GLY A 127 -5.66 7.38 11.88
C GLY A 127 -7.09 7.55 12.37
N ALA A 128 -8.09 7.24 11.53
CA ALA A 128 -9.50 7.26 11.91
C ALA A 128 -9.84 6.28 13.05
N ASP A 129 -9.38 5.02 12.95
CA ASP A 129 -9.60 4.02 14.00
C ASP A 129 -8.83 4.34 15.29
N ALA A 130 -7.66 4.98 15.17
CA ALA A 130 -6.85 5.41 16.30
C ALA A 130 -7.52 6.54 17.08
N ILE A 131 -8.11 7.52 16.39
CA ILE A 131 -8.91 8.58 17.01
C ILE A 131 -10.09 7.98 17.77
N ALA A 132 -10.87 7.10 17.13
CA ALA A 132 -12.01 6.45 17.78
C ALA A 132 -11.60 5.64 19.02
N ALA A 133 -10.44 4.97 18.99
CA ALA A 133 -9.93 4.23 20.14
C ALA A 133 -9.51 5.14 21.30
N LEU A 134 -8.92 6.31 21.01
CA LEU A 134 -8.55 7.30 22.03
C LEU A 134 -9.78 8.00 22.61
N GLU A 135 -10.76 8.34 21.78
CA GLU A 135 -12.04 8.92 22.23
C GLU A 135 -12.81 7.97 23.16
N LEU A 136 -12.80 6.67 22.87
CA LEU A 136 -13.38 5.65 23.75
C LEU A 136 -12.67 5.56 25.10
N ALA A 137 -11.38 5.91 25.14
CA ALA A 137 -10.58 5.99 26.37
C ALA A 137 -10.67 7.38 27.04
N HIS A 138 -11.56 8.26 26.59
CA HIS A 138 -11.69 9.65 27.06
C HIS A 138 -10.42 10.49 26.86
N LEU A 139 -9.64 10.19 25.82
CA LEU A 139 -8.42 10.92 25.43
C LEU A 139 -8.63 11.69 24.13
N LYS A 140 -7.88 12.78 23.96
CA LYS A 140 -7.87 13.56 22.71
C LYS A 140 -6.72 13.09 21.83
N ALA A 141 -6.96 13.00 20.53
CA ALA A 141 -5.91 12.69 19.55
C ALA A 141 -5.45 13.98 18.86
N ASP A 142 -4.14 14.14 18.72
CA ASP A 142 -3.54 15.14 17.82
C ASP A 142 -2.79 14.40 16.70
N THR A 143 -3.38 14.38 15.52
CA THR A 143 -2.83 13.73 14.32
C THR A 143 -2.06 14.69 13.42
N GLY A 144 -1.94 15.97 13.81
CA GLY A 144 -1.47 17.04 12.92
C GLY A 144 -2.23 17.06 11.58
N SER A 145 -1.50 17.26 10.48
CA SER A 145 -2.04 17.25 9.10
C SER A 145 -1.95 15.86 8.43
N GLY A 146 -1.78 14.78 9.19
CA GLY A 146 -1.68 13.43 8.63
C GLY A 146 -2.96 12.96 7.93
N ASP A 147 -2.83 12.19 6.86
CA ASP A 147 -3.97 11.54 6.20
C ASP A 147 -4.51 10.41 7.10
N LEU A 148 -5.74 10.56 7.59
CA LEU A 148 -6.38 9.62 8.53
C LEU A 148 -6.59 8.20 7.98
N THR A 149 -6.44 8.01 6.67
CA THR A 149 -6.45 6.68 6.05
C THR A 149 -5.13 5.93 6.24
N MET A 150 -4.05 6.65 6.55
CA MET A 150 -2.73 6.07 6.75
C MET A 150 -2.60 5.48 8.16
N PRO A 151 -1.78 4.41 8.31
CA PRO A 151 -1.56 3.80 9.61
C PRO A 151 -0.75 4.71 10.54
N VAL A 152 -1.04 4.63 11.84
CA VAL A 152 -0.22 5.26 12.89
C VAL A 152 1.09 4.48 13.05
N THR A 153 2.22 5.17 12.92
CA THR A 153 3.57 4.59 13.07
C THR A 153 4.14 4.80 14.46
N ALA A 154 3.73 5.87 15.15
CA ALA A 154 4.15 6.15 16.52
C ALA A 154 3.06 6.91 17.30
N GLN A 155 3.06 6.71 18.61
CA GLN A 155 2.31 7.51 19.59
C GLN A 155 3.32 8.05 20.61
N ASP A 156 3.14 9.30 21.05
CA ASP A 156 4.06 9.95 22.00
C ASP A 156 3.92 9.40 23.43
N VAL A 157 2.72 9.03 23.84
CA VAL A 157 2.45 8.37 25.12
C VAL A 157 2.42 6.86 24.93
N ALA A 158 3.25 6.13 25.69
CA ALA A 158 3.32 4.67 25.59
C ALA A 158 1.97 4.01 25.93
N ALA A 159 1.64 2.92 25.21
CA ALA A 159 0.45 2.12 25.49
C ALA A 159 0.46 1.61 26.95
N ALA A 160 -0.73 1.49 27.54
CA ALA A 160 -0.98 1.14 28.94
C ALA A 160 -0.49 2.17 29.99
N SER A 161 0.02 3.34 29.58
CA SER A 161 0.31 4.44 30.51
C SER A 161 -0.99 5.02 31.06
N GLN A 162 -0.95 5.47 32.32
CA GLN A 162 -2.03 6.20 32.97
C GLN A 162 -1.82 7.70 32.71
N VAL A 163 -2.79 8.35 32.08
CA VAL A 163 -2.79 9.81 31.87
C VAL A 163 -4.13 10.39 32.32
N GLU A 164 -4.17 11.68 32.64
CA GLU A 164 -5.44 12.33 33.02
C GLU A 164 -6.44 12.31 31.86
N GLU A 165 -7.72 12.09 32.14
CA GLU A 165 -8.79 12.18 31.13
C GLU A 165 -8.73 13.53 30.39
N GLY A 166 -8.94 13.49 29.08
CA GLY A 166 -8.83 14.65 28.21
C GLY A 166 -7.40 15.05 27.82
N SER A 167 -6.39 14.32 28.29
CA SER A 167 -5.00 14.45 27.82
C SER A 167 -4.92 14.23 26.32
N VAL A 168 -4.02 14.98 25.66
CA VAL A 168 -3.77 14.89 24.23
C VAL A 168 -2.65 13.88 23.97
N VAL A 169 -2.92 12.89 23.12
CA VAL A 169 -1.93 11.92 22.62
C VAL A 169 -1.60 12.30 21.17
N ARG A 170 -0.33 12.61 20.90
CA ARG A 170 0.14 12.91 19.55
C ARG A 170 0.43 11.63 18.79
N LEU A 171 -0.17 11.53 17.61
CA LEU A 171 -0.02 10.42 16.70
C LEU A 171 0.83 10.84 15.51
N THR A 172 1.83 10.02 15.19
CA THR A 172 2.58 10.13 13.93
C THR A 172 1.97 9.16 12.94
N LEU A 173 1.43 9.69 11.84
CA LEU A 173 0.87 8.89 10.76
C LEU A 173 1.92 8.66 9.68
N GLN A 174 1.84 7.52 9.00
CA GLN A 174 2.65 7.28 7.82
C GLN A 174 2.30 8.30 6.73
N ALA A 175 3.32 8.84 6.06
CA ALA A 175 3.09 9.69 4.90
C ALA A 175 2.46 8.86 3.77
N LYS A 176 1.39 9.37 3.17
CA LYS A 176 0.82 8.77 1.96
C LYS A 176 1.89 8.81 0.86
N PRO A 177 2.20 7.67 0.21
CA PRO A 177 3.08 7.68 -0.94
C PRO A 177 2.51 8.61 -2.01
N VAL A 178 3.32 9.55 -2.50
CA VAL A 178 2.95 10.40 -3.63
C VAL A 178 3.57 9.78 -4.87
N TYR A 179 2.72 9.29 -5.76
CA TYR A 179 3.13 8.69 -7.03
C TYR A 179 2.89 9.68 -8.17
N THR A 180 3.60 9.49 -9.29
CA THR A 180 3.24 10.20 -10.53
C THR A 180 1.94 9.63 -11.11
N VAL A 181 1.23 10.39 -11.94
CA VAL A 181 0.01 9.90 -12.63
C VAL A 181 0.30 8.65 -13.47
N ALA A 182 1.50 8.56 -14.05
CA ALA A 182 1.94 7.40 -14.81
C ALA A 182 2.08 6.16 -13.91
N GLN A 183 2.74 6.30 -12.76
CA GLN A 183 2.89 5.23 -11.78
C GLN A 183 1.54 4.75 -11.22
N GLU A 184 0.63 5.67 -10.86
CA GLU A 184 -0.71 5.31 -10.40
C GLU A 184 -1.50 4.54 -11.46
N SER A 185 -1.34 4.93 -12.72
CA SER A 185 -1.99 4.27 -13.84
C SER A 185 -1.40 2.88 -14.10
N ALA A 186 -0.09 2.73 -14.05
CA ALA A 186 0.59 1.44 -14.16
C ALA A 186 0.18 0.48 -13.03
N ILE A 187 0.09 0.94 -11.77
CA ILE A 187 -0.38 0.12 -10.62
C ILE A 187 -1.82 -0.36 -10.87
N ARG A 188 -2.69 0.53 -11.34
CA ARG A 188 -4.09 0.19 -11.63
C ARG A 188 -4.20 -0.83 -12.77
N SER A 189 -3.48 -0.65 -13.87
CA SER A 189 -3.48 -1.61 -14.99
C SER A 189 -2.89 -2.96 -14.55
N ALA A 190 -1.79 -2.97 -13.81
CA ALA A 190 -1.17 -4.18 -13.27
C ALA A 190 -2.15 -4.99 -12.40
N THR A 191 -2.83 -4.30 -11.48
CA THR A 191 -3.87 -4.90 -10.63
C THR A 191 -5.04 -5.44 -11.45
N SER A 192 -5.45 -4.73 -12.51
CA SER A 192 -6.50 -5.18 -13.41
C SER A 192 -6.11 -6.46 -14.14
N TYR A 193 -4.89 -6.55 -14.67
CA TYR A 193 -4.42 -7.76 -15.36
C TYR A 193 -4.39 -8.98 -14.44
N LEU A 194 -3.84 -8.85 -13.23
CA LEU A 194 -3.81 -9.91 -12.22
C LEU A 194 -5.22 -10.36 -11.79
N SER A 195 -6.23 -9.50 -11.92
CA SER A 195 -7.62 -9.89 -11.61
C SER A 195 -8.30 -10.73 -12.71
N LEU A 196 -7.77 -10.68 -13.94
CA LEU A 196 -8.35 -11.33 -15.11
C LEU A 196 -7.86 -12.76 -15.29
N LYS A 197 -6.55 -12.99 -15.13
CA LYS A 197 -5.90 -14.30 -15.23
C LYS A 197 -4.56 -14.29 -14.49
N GLY A 198 -3.98 -15.47 -14.34
CA GLY A 198 -2.61 -15.63 -13.84
C GLY A 198 -1.56 -14.96 -14.74
N PHE A 199 -0.62 -14.23 -14.13
CA PHE A 199 0.56 -13.70 -14.81
C PHE A 199 1.84 -13.99 -14.03
N SER A 200 2.93 -14.27 -14.74
CA SER A 200 4.25 -14.16 -14.12
C SER A 200 4.65 -12.70 -13.95
N ARG A 201 5.62 -12.44 -13.07
CA ARG A 201 6.20 -11.10 -12.90
C ARG A 201 6.73 -10.55 -14.23
N ALA A 202 7.43 -11.39 -15.00
CA ALA A 202 8.00 -11.00 -16.29
C ALA A 202 6.90 -10.75 -17.34
N GLY A 203 5.92 -11.65 -17.45
CA GLY A 203 4.81 -11.50 -18.39
C GLY A 203 3.93 -10.29 -18.08
N LEU A 204 3.75 -9.95 -16.80
CA LEU A 204 3.03 -8.73 -16.41
C LEU A 204 3.79 -7.47 -16.82
N LEU A 205 5.12 -7.44 -16.64
CA LEU A 205 5.96 -6.33 -17.10
C LEU A 205 5.95 -6.19 -18.62
N GLU A 206 6.05 -7.30 -19.35
CA GLU A 206 5.95 -7.31 -20.81
C GLU A 206 4.59 -6.76 -21.25
N GLN A 207 3.51 -7.18 -20.59
CA GLN A 207 2.16 -6.71 -20.92
C GLN A 207 1.98 -5.21 -20.67
N LEU A 208 2.51 -4.69 -19.57
CA LEU A 208 2.44 -3.26 -19.22
C LEU A 208 3.28 -2.38 -20.16
N THR A 209 4.45 -2.88 -20.57
CA THR A 209 5.40 -2.15 -21.44
C THR A 209 5.10 -2.34 -22.94
N SER A 210 4.32 -3.36 -23.31
CA SER A 210 3.97 -3.65 -24.69
C SER A 210 3.28 -2.46 -25.35
N ALA A 211 3.76 -2.10 -26.54
CA ALA A 211 3.14 -1.07 -27.38
C ALA A 211 1.72 -1.45 -27.86
N TYR A 212 1.39 -2.75 -27.84
CA TYR A 212 0.05 -3.26 -28.13
C TYR A 212 -0.83 -3.40 -26.88
N GLY A 213 -0.23 -3.27 -25.70
CA GLY A 213 -0.92 -3.20 -24.41
C GLY A 213 -1.14 -1.74 -24.01
N GLU A 214 -0.38 -1.29 -23.02
CA GLU A 214 -0.53 0.05 -22.43
C GLU A 214 0.63 1.00 -22.79
N GLY A 215 1.78 0.45 -23.21
CA GLY A 215 2.96 1.24 -23.60
C GLY A 215 3.57 2.06 -22.46
N PHE A 216 3.47 1.61 -21.20
CA PHE A 216 4.11 2.30 -20.08
C PHE A 216 5.62 2.30 -20.22
N ALA A 217 6.28 3.34 -19.70
CA ALA A 217 7.72 3.35 -19.58
C ALA A 217 8.18 2.18 -18.67
N PRO A 218 9.28 1.48 -19.00
CA PRO A 218 9.75 0.34 -18.20
C PRO A 218 9.92 0.65 -16.71
N ALA A 219 10.37 1.87 -16.38
CA ALA A 219 10.53 2.30 -14.99
C ALA A 219 9.18 2.39 -14.24
N ASP A 220 8.11 2.83 -14.89
CA ASP A 220 6.78 2.93 -14.28
C ASP A 220 6.14 1.55 -14.12
N ALA A 221 6.36 0.64 -15.07
CA ALA A 221 5.91 -0.75 -14.98
C ALA A 221 6.61 -1.50 -13.85
N GLU A 222 7.94 -1.40 -13.73
CA GLU A 222 8.70 -1.99 -12.63
C GLU A 222 8.28 -1.41 -11.27
N PHE A 223 8.07 -0.10 -11.22
CA PHE A 223 7.55 0.56 -10.02
C PHE A 223 6.19 -0.01 -9.61
N ALA A 224 5.27 -0.17 -10.56
CA ALA A 224 3.94 -0.69 -10.30
C ALA A 224 3.96 -2.12 -9.74
N VAL A 225 4.75 -3.00 -10.35
CA VAL A 225 4.90 -4.38 -9.88
C VAL A 225 5.54 -4.42 -8.49
N ALA A 226 6.59 -3.63 -8.25
CA ALA A 226 7.25 -3.56 -6.95
C ALA A 226 6.32 -3.05 -5.83
N GLU A 227 5.46 -2.07 -6.11
CA GLU A 227 4.51 -1.56 -5.11
C GLU A 227 3.41 -2.60 -4.78
N ILE A 228 2.95 -3.37 -5.77
CA ILE A 228 1.99 -4.48 -5.53
C ILE A 228 2.64 -5.60 -4.70
N GLU A 229 3.90 -5.94 -4.97
CA GLU A 229 4.68 -6.91 -4.19
C GLU A 229 4.86 -6.45 -2.74
N LYS A 230 5.27 -5.19 -2.55
CA LYS A 230 5.45 -4.55 -1.24
C LYS A 230 4.15 -4.46 -0.45
N ALA A 231 3.02 -4.25 -1.14
CA ALA A 231 1.70 -4.26 -0.53
C ALA A 231 1.18 -5.68 -0.24
N HIS A 232 1.95 -6.73 -0.56
CA HIS A 232 1.57 -8.14 -0.44
C HIS A 232 0.24 -8.46 -1.13
N GLN A 233 0.00 -7.81 -2.28
CA GLN A 233 -1.24 -7.94 -3.05
C GLN A 233 -1.18 -9.06 -4.09
N VAL A 234 0.01 -9.63 -4.34
CA VAL A 234 0.25 -10.71 -5.29
C VAL A 234 1.05 -11.84 -4.65
N ASP A 235 0.69 -13.08 -4.99
CA ASP A 235 1.51 -14.28 -4.71
C ASP A 235 1.83 -14.96 -6.04
N TRP A 236 3.06 -14.78 -6.51
CA TRP A 236 3.49 -15.30 -7.80
C TRP A 236 3.43 -16.82 -7.94
N ASN A 237 3.44 -17.56 -6.82
CA ASN A 237 3.22 -19.01 -6.87
C ASN A 237 1.75 -19.33 -7.14
N GLU A 238 0.83 -18.58 -6.54
CA GLU A 238 -0.60 -18.74 -6.80
C GLU A 238 -0.99 -18.26 -8.20
N GLU A 239 -0.36 -17.19 -8.71
CA GLU A 239 -0.50 -16.78 -10.12
C GLU A 239 -0.10 -17.91 -11.09
N ALA A 240 1.00 -18.62 -10.79
CA ALA A 240 1.43 -19.77 -11.58
C ALA A 240 0.42 -20.93 -11.53
N VAL A 241 -0.19 -21.17 -10.36
CA VAL A 241 -1.26 -22.17 -10.20
C VAL A 241 -2.48 -21.79 -11.03
N GLU A 242 -2.86 -20.51 -11.06
CA GLU A 242 -3.99 -20.02 -11.86
C GLU A 242 -3.73 -20.17 -13.36
N SER A 243 -2.53 -19.80 -13.84
CA SER A 243 -2.14 -20.04 -15.23
C SER A 243 -2.14 -21.54 -15.56
N ALA A 244 -1.59 -22.39 -14.69
CA ALA A 244 -1.56 -23.83 -14.89
C ALA A 244 -2.97 -24.44 -15.03
N LYS A 245 -3.91 -24.02 -14.16
CA LYS A 245 -5.32 -24.45 -14.25
C LYS A 245 -5.95 -24.00 -15.56
N SER A 246 -5.73 -22.76 -15.96
CA SER A 246 -6.27 -22.21 -17.22
C SER A 246 -5.81 -23.03 -18.44
N TYR A 247 -4.55 -23.46 -18.48
CA TYR A 247 -4.07 -24.35 -19.55
C TYR A 247 -4.73 -25.72 -19.53
N LEU A 248 -4.91 -26.31 -18.34
CA LEU A 248 -5.54 -27.61 -18.17
C LEU A 248 -7.04 -27.60 -18.50
N GLU A 249 -7.72 -26.48 -18.31
CA GLU A 249 -9.11 -26.29 -18.75
C GLU A 249 -9.24 -26.25 -20.27
N LEU A 250 -8.23 -25.71 -20.97
CA LEU A 250 -8.24 -25.64 -22.44
C LEU A 250 -7.95 -27.00 -23.08
N LYS A 251 -6.98 -27.76 -22.54
CA LYS A 251 -6.63 -29.10 -23.03
C LYS A 251 -5.81 -29.88 -22.01
N GLY A 252 -5.70 -31.19 -22.21
CA GLY A 252 -4.78 -32.02 -21.42
C GLY A 252 -3.30 -31.68 -21.69
N PHE A 253 -2.51 -31.63 -20.62
CA PHE A 253 -1.06 -31.51 -20.67
C PHE A 253 -0.38 -32.62 -19.87
N SER A 254 0.80 -33.05 -20.32
CA SER A 254 1.71 -33.80 -19.46
C SER A 254 2.40 -32.86 -18.47
N ARG A 255 2.96 -33.39 -17.37
CA ARG A 255 3.75 -32.62 -16.40
C ARG A 255 4.85 -31.80 -17.09
N GLN A 256 5.64 -32.44 -17.95
CA GLN A 256 6.73 -31.80 -18.67
C GLN A 256 6.22 -30.75 -19.67
N GLY A 257 5.16 -31.05 -20.42
CA GLY A 257 4.60 -30.09 -21.37
C GLY A 257 4.03 -28.85 -20.70
N LEU A 258 3.37 -29.00 -19.55
CA LEU A 258 2.88 -27.84 -18.79
C LEU A 258 4.03 -27.07 -18.13
N PHE A 259 5.07 -27.76 -17.63
CA PHE A 259 6.29 -27.12 -17.14
C PHE A 259 6.90 -26.21 -18.21
N GLU A 260 7.15 -26.76 -19.40
CA GLU A 260 7.72 -26.03 -20.54
C GLU A 260 6.85 -24.85 -20.93
N GLN A 261 5.53 -25.02 -20.99
CA GLN A 261 4.60 -23.94 -21.29
C GLN A 261 4.68 -22.79 -20.27
N LEU A 262 4.68 -23.10 -18.97
CA LEU A 262 4.74 -22.09 -17.91
C LEU A 262 6.09 -21.37 -17.87
N THR A 263 7.19 -22.06 -18.16
CA THR A 263 8.54 -21.44 -18.16
C THR A 263 8.95 -20.84 -19.49
N SER A 264 8.17 -21.05 -20.55
CA SER A 264 8.55 -20.64 -21.90
C SER A 264 8.75 -19.14 -22.00
N ALA A 265 9.83 -18.73 -22.66
CA ALA A 265 10.14 -17.33 -22.94
C ALA A 265 9.06 -16.66 -23.81
N TYR A 266 8.36 -17.44 -24.64
CA TYR A 266 7.25 -17.00 -25.49
C TYR A 266 5.87 -17.33 -24.90
N GLY A 267 5.84 -17.94 -23.71
CA GLY A 267 4.63 -18.34 -23.00
C GLY A 267 4.42 -17.48 -21.77
N GLU A 268 4.48 -18.09 -20.60
CA GLU A 268 4.18 -17.40 -19.34
C GLU A 268 5.42 -16.90 -18.59
N GLN A 269 6.64 -17.32 -18.94
CA GLN A 269 7.88 -16.85 -18.31
C GLN A 269 7.95 -16.99 -16.77
N PHE A 270 7.23 -17.94 -16.18
CA PHE A 270 7.38 -18.25 -14.76
C PHE A 270 8.76 -18.82 -14.47
N THR A 271 9.26 -18.59 -13.25
CA THR A 271 10.47 -19.26 -12.80
C THR A 271 10.23 -20.77 -12.68
N ALA A 272 11.29 -21.58 -12.82
CA ALA A 272 11.19 -23.03 -12.66
C ALA A 272 10.62 -23.43 -11.29
N ALA A 273 10.88 -22.65 -10.23
CA ALA A 273 10.33 -22.90 -8.90
C ALA A 273 8.81 -22.69 -8.86
N GLN A 274 8.31 -21.58 -9.40
CA GLN A 274 6.88 -21.29 -9.49
C GLN A 274 6.15 -22.31 -10.37
N ALA A 275 6.74 -22.69 -11.51
CA ALA A 275 6.18 -23.70 -12.39
C ALA A 275 6.08 -25.07 -11.69
N ASN A 276 7.14 -25.52 -11.01
CA ASN A 276 7.08 -26.77 -10.24
C ASN A 276 6.04 -26.70 -9.10
N TYR A 277 5.98 -25.59 -8.36
CA TYR A 277 4.94 -25.39 -7.36
C TYR A 277 3.54 -25.51 -7.97
N ALA A 278 3.30 -24.89 -9.12
CA ALA A 278 2.03 -24.95 -9.81
C ALA A 278 1.66 -26.38 -10.23
N LEU A 279 2.61 -27.13 -10.82
CA LEU A 279 2.43 -28.53 -11.22
C LEU A 279 2.02 -29.41 -10.05
N ASP A 280 2.71 -29.28 -8.91
CA ASP A 280 2.40 -30.03 -7.70
C ASP A 280 0.99 -29.72 -7.18
N LYS A 281 0.56 -28.46 -7.28
CA LYS A 281 -0.78 -28.00 -6.83
C LYS A 281 -1.90 -28.42 -7.76
N VAL A 282 -1.66 -28.54 -9.06
CA VAL A 282 -2.64 -29.05 -10.03
C VAL A 282 -2.64 -30.58 -10.15
N GLY A 283 -1.81 -31.27 -9.35
CA GLY A 283 -1.81 -32.72 -9.26
C GLY A 283 -0.92 -33.45 -10.28
N LEU A 284 -0.07 -32.71 -11.00
CA LEU A 284 0.92 -33.26 -11.93
C LEU A 284 2.25 -33.45 -11.20
N ARG A 285 2.39 -34.56 -10.49
CA ARG A 285 3.60 -34.93 -9.73
C ARG A 285 4.64 -35.62 -10.59
#